data_AF-A0A6G7C1G7-F1
#
_entry.id   AF-A0A6G7C1G7-F1
#
_cell.length_a   1.000
_cell.length_b   1.000
_cell.length_c   1.000
_cell.angle_alpha   90.00
_cell.angle_beta   90.00
_cell.angle_gamma   90.00
#
_symmetry.space_group_name_H-M   'P 1'
#
loop_
_entity.id
_entity.type
_entity.pdbx_description
1 polymer ?
#
loop_
_entity_poly.entity_id
_entity_poly.type
_entity_poly.pdbx_seq_one_letter_code
_entity_poly.pdbx_strand_id
1 'polypeptide(L)'
;MKTTINKNNIGVLTFRKFDENVLLNSHFDTAELFKIILHDEDFVRFEIFDKNRKLRLTTHEFEREPGVLIIQLAKVERDEDIKWTNFNAYRTPMYIYGKKVEWKVNGRIFKTKKLATAFADFTNSNIATIIEKFIDRD
;
A
#
# COMPACT_ATOMS: atom_id res chain seq x y z
N MET A 1 -37.12 17.55 4.81
CA MET A 1 -35.80 17.01 5.18
C MET A 1 -34.76 17.71 4.31
N LYS A 2 -33.86 18.52 4.90
CA LYS A 2 -32.73 19.08 4.16
C LYS A 2 -31.72 17.95 3.94
N THR A 3 -31.60 17.48 2.70
CA THR A 3 -30.49 16.65 2.28
C THR A 3 -29.22 17.46 2.45
N THR A 4 -28.45 17.17 3.50
CA THR A 4 -27.09 17.68 3.65
C THR A 4 -26.30 17.13 2.46
N ILE A 5 -26.15 17.94 1.41
CA ILE A 5 -25.28 17.62 0.29
C ILE A 5 -23.88 17.62 0.88
N ASN A 6 -23.35 16.41 1.10
CA ASN A 6 -21.98 16.21 1.53
C ASN A 6 -21.07 16.91 0.49
N LYS A 7 -20.37 17.97 0.90
CA LYS A 7 -19.42 18.67 0.02
C LYS A 7 -18.13 17.87 -0.17
N ASN A 8 -17.98 16.74 0.53
CA ASN A 8 -16.71 16.07 0.71
C ASN A 8 -16.56 14.91 -0.25
N ASN A 9 -15.30 14.66 -0.62
CA ASN A 9 -14.92 13.45 -1.31
C ASN A 9 -15.30 12.23 -0.44
N ILE A 10 -15.67 11.13 -1.08
CA ILE A 10 -15.98 9.87 -0.41
C ILE A 10 -14.86 8.90 -0.74
N GLY A 11 -14.26 8.29 0.29
CA GLY A 11 -13.37 7.17 0.11
C GLY A 11 -14.18 5.87 0.11
N VAL A 12 -13.77 4.90 -0.70
CA VAL A 12 -14.34 3.56 -0.73
C VAL A 12 -13.20 2.56 -0.60
N LEU A 13 -13.28 1.71 0.41
CA LEU A 13 -12.44 0.53 0.57
C LEU A 13 -13.19 -0.67 0.02
N THR A 14 -12.66 -1.30 -1.01
CA THR A 14 -13.20 -2.55 -1.53
C THR A 14 -12.38 -3.72 -1.01
N PHE A 15 -13.07 -4.64 -0.35
CA PHE A 15 -12.56 -5.94 0.07
C PHE A 15 -13.18 -7.03 -0.81
N ARG A 16 -12.66 -8.26 -0.74
CA ARG A 16 -13.16 -9.38 -1.55
C ARG A 16 -14.65 -9.68 -1.36
N LYS A 17 -15.22 -9.34 -0.20
CA LYS A 17 -16.59 -9.71 0.19
C LYS A 17 -17.55 -8.53 0.35
N PHE A 18 -17.04 -7.32 0.54
CA PHE A 18 -17.86 -6.14 0.82
C PHE A 18 -17.08 -4.86 0.49
N ASP A 19 -17.84 -3.77 0.36
CA ASP A 19 -17.32 -2.42 0.23
C ASP A 19 -17.64 -1.62 1.50
N GLU A 20 -16.71 -0.78 1.90
CA GLU A 20 -16.85 0.12 3.05
C GLU A 20 -16.63 1.57 2.62
N ASN A 21 -17.62 2.43 2.88
CA ASN A 21 -17.50 3.87 2.65
C ASN A 21 -16.78 4.51 3.83
N VAL A 22 -15.74 5.27 3.55
CA VAL A 22 -14.97 6.03 4.55
C VAL A 22 -15.12 7.53 4.32
N LEU A 23 -15.30 8.25 5.43
CA LEU A 23 -15.37 9.71 5.41
C LEU A 23 -13.96 10.30 5.37
N LEU A 24 -13.68 11.09 4.33
CA LEU A 24 -12.41 11.79 4.14
C LEU A 24 -12.44 13.16 4.82
N ASN A 25 -12.45 13.17 6.15
CA ASN A 25 -12.42 14.40 6.96
C ASN A 25 -11.19 14.42 7.89
N SER A 26 -11.09 15.44 8.76
CA SER A 26 -9.98 15.61 9.70
C SER A 26 -9.67 14.41 10.62
N HIS A 27 -10.61 13.47 10.78
CA HIS A 27 -10.41 12.25 11.59
C HIS A 27 -9.94 11.05 10.75
N PHE A 28 -9.75 11.22 9.45
CA PHE A 28 -9.28 10.15 8.58
C PHE A 28 -7.83 9.78 8.88
N ASP A 29 -7.59 8.52 9.25
CA ASP A 29 -6.27 8.00 9.57
C ASP A 29 -5.61 7.35 8.34
N THR A 30 -4.74 8.11 7.68
CA THR A 30 -3.95 7.63 6.54
C THR A 30 -2.99 6.50 6.92
N ALA A 31 -2.51 6.44 8.17
CA ALA A 31 -1.61 5.37 8.61
C ALA A 31 -2.37 4.05 8.75
N GLU A 32 -3.59 4.09 9.28
CA GLU A 32 -4.46 2.91 9.35
C GLU A 32 -4.87 2.42 7.95
N LEU A 33 -5.20 3.35 7.04
CA LEU A 33 -5.42 3.04 5.62
C LEU A 33 -4.21 2.27 5.04
N PHE A 34 -2.98 2.73 5.30
CA PHE A 34 -1.78 2.08 4.74
C PHE A 34 -1.57 0.68 5.31
N LYS A 35 -1.89 0.45 6.59
CA LYS A 35 -1.83 -0.90 7.15
C LYS A 35 -2.79 -1.85 6.43
N ILE A 36 -4.03 -1.41 6.19
CA ILE A 36 -5.03 -2.18 5.44
C ILE A 36 -4.49 -2.52 4.05
N ILE A 37 -4.06 -1.52 3.29
CA ILE A 37 -3.59 -1.71 1.90
C ILE A 37 -2.37 -2.67 1.83
N LEU A 38 -1.45 -2.58 2.80
CA LEU A 38 -0.18 -3.34 2.75
C LEU A 38 -0.29 -4.75 3.35
N HIS A 39 -1.22 -4.98 4.28
CA HIS A 39 -1.22 -6.17 5.14
C HIS A 39 -2.54 -6.94 5.15
N ASP A 40 -3.65 -6.35 4.74
CA ASP A 40 -4.92 -7.09 4.64
C ASP A 40 -4.96 -7.91 3.35
N GLU A 41 -5.15 -9.22 3.47
CA GLU A 41 -5.20 -10.14 2.33
C GLU A 41 -6.51 -10.04 1.53
N ASP A 42 -7.59 -9.60 2.19
CA ASP A 42 -8.90 -9.43 1.58
C ASP A 42 -9.08 -8.04 0.97
N PHE A 43 -8.14 -7.11 1.18
CA PHE A 43 -8.13 -5.81 0.52
C PHE A 43 -7.94 -5.97 -1.00
N VAL A 44 -8.73 -5.22 -1.78
CA VAL A 44 -8.70 -5.24 -3.24
C VAL A 44 -8.25 -3.89 -3.79
N ARG A 45 -8.92 -2.80 -3.38
CA ARG A 45 -8.57 -1.44 -3.82
C ARG A 45 -9.16 -0.37 -2.91
N PHE A 46 -8.56 0.80 -2.97
CA PHE A 46 -9.05 2.02 -2.34
C PHE A 46 -9.27 3.07 -3.42
N GLU A 47 -10.44 3.72 -3.36
CA GLU A 47 -10.89 4.70 -4.35
C GLU A 47 -11.38 5.97 -3.66
N ILE A 48 -11.19 7.11 -4.31
CA ILE A 48 -11.73 8.40 -3.88
C ILE A 48 -12.60 8.96 -4.99
N PHE A 49 -13.85 9.24 -4.65
CA PHE A 49 -14.83 9.86 -5.54
C PHE A 49 -15.11 11.30 -5.11
N ASP A 50 -15.27 12.20 -6.09
CA ASP A 50 -15.75 13.54 -5.82
C ASP A 50 -17.25 13.58 -5.52
N LYS A 51 -17.77 14.77 -5.18
CA LYS A 51 -19.20 15.01 -4.93
C LYS A 51 -20.13 14.62 -6.09
N ASN A 52 -19.62 14.54 -7.31
CA ASN A 52 -20.37 14.15 -8.51
C ASN A 52 -20.20 12.65 -8.82
N ARG A 53 -19.62 11.88 -7.90
CA ARG A 53 -19.26 10.46 -8.07
C ARG A 53 -18.26 10.21 -9.19
N LYS A 54 -17.45 11.21 -9.55
CA LYS A 54 -16.34 11.01 -10.47
C LYS A 54 -15.12 10.51 -9.70
N LEU A 55 -14.50 9.44 -10.21
CA LEU A 55 -13.27 8.91 -9.64
C LEU A 55 -12.14 9.95 -9.75
N ARG A 56 -11.35 10.10 -8.68
CA ARG A 56 -10.24 11.06 -8.59
C ARG A 56 -8.92 10.37 -8.23
N LEU A 57 -8.98 9.33 -7.42
CA LEU A 57 -7.83 8.56 -7.01
C LEU A 57 -8.20 7.09 -6.87
N THR A 58 -7.30 6.19 -7.27
CA THR A 58 -7.46 4.74 -7.10
C THR A 58 -6.11 4.10 -6.80
N THR A 59 -6.12 2.98 -6.08
CA THR A 59 -4.96 2.08 -5.98
C THR A 59 -4.93 1.03 -7.09
N HIS A 60 -5.94 0.99 -7.96
CA HIS A 60 -6.08 -0.03 -9.00
C HIS A 60 -5.52 0.43 -10.35
N GLU A 61 -4.59 -0.33 -10.93
CA GLU A 61 -3.85 0.08 -12.14
C GLU A 61 -4.66 0.05 -13.45
N PHE A 62 -5.83 -0.60 -13.46
CA PHE A 62 -6.59 -0.86 -14.70
C PHE A 62 -7.53 0.27 -15.13
N GLU A 63 -7.72 1.29 -14.32
CA GLU A 63 -8.55 2.45 -14.66
C GLU A 63 -7.70 3.61 -15.15
N ARG A 64 -7.19 3.51 -16.39
CA ARG A 64 -6.55 4.65 -17.08
C ARG A 64 -7.61 5.61 -17.62
N GLU A 65 -8.41 6.17 -16.73
CA GLU A 65 -9.20 7.34 -17.06
C GLU A 65 -8.33 8.61 -17.00
N PRO A 66 -8.36 9.47 -18.03
CA PRO A 66 -7.61 10.72 -18.01
C PRO A 66 -8.09 11.60 -16.85
N GLY A 67 -7.16 11.89 -15.92
CA GLY A 67 -7.41 12.73 -14.74
C GLY A 67 -7.66 11.98 -13.43
N VAL A 68 -7.56 10.65 -13.43
CA VAL A 68 -7.52 9.82 -12.20
C VAL A 68 -6.07 9.63 -11.74
N LEU A 69 -5.80 9.87 -10.46
CA LEU A 69 -4.51 9.60 -9.86
C LEU A 69 -4.43 8.13 -9.44
N ILE A 70 -3.50 7.39 -10.02
CA ILE A 70 -3.21 6.02 -9.58
C ILE A 70 -2.06 6.09 -8.57
N ILE A 71 -2.30 5.58 -7.36
CA ILE A 71 -1.29 5.51 -6.29
C ILE A 71 -0.90 4.05 -6.02
N GLN A 72 0.36 3.82 -5.70
CA GLN A 72 0.86 2.49 -5.37
C GLN A 72 1.77 2.57 -4.15
N LEU A 73 1.31 2.02 -3.03
CA LEU A 73 2.11 1.98 -1.82
C LEU A 73 3.33 1.08 -2.00
N ALA A 74 4.40 1.46 -1.32
CA ALA A 74 5.66 0.75 -1.30
C ALA A 74 5.68 -0.28 -0.16
N LYS A 75 5.75 -1.56 -0.53
CA LYS A 75 5.95 -2.69 0.38
C LYS A 75 7.38 -3.19 0.30
N VAL A 76 8.01 -3.38 1.47
CA VAL A 76 9.33 -4.00 1.55
C VAL A 76 9.19 -5.51 1.58
N GLU A 77 9.70 -6.16 0.54
CA GLU A 77 9.71 -7.60 0.40
C GLU A 77 11.13 -8.13 0.56
N ARG A 78 11.26 -9.27 1.24
CA ARG A 78 12.54 -9.97 1.40
C ARG A 78 12.55 -11.15 0.45
N ASP A 79 13.53 -11.16 -0.42
CA ASP A 79 13.78 -12.28 -1.32
C ASP A 79 15.02 -13.04 -0.84
N GLU A 80 14.90 -14.35 -0.67
CA GLU A 80 15.97 -15.21 -0.19
C GLU A 80 16.25 -16.32 -1.21
N ASP A 81 17.42 -16.26 -1.83
CA ASP A 81 17.94 -17.31 -2.69
C ASP A 81 18.92 -18.20 -1.92
N ILE A 82 18.68 -19.51 -1.91
CA ILE A 82 19.69 -20.49 -1.49
C ILE A 82 20.71 -20.62 -2.63
N LYS A 83 21.96 -20.22 -2.37
CA LYS A 83 23.06 -20.31 -3.35
C LYS A 83 23.83 -21.62 -3.25
N TRP A 84 23.97 -22.16 -2.04
CA TRP A 84 24.60 -23.45 -1.83
C TRP A 84 24.10 -24.08 -0.54
N THR A 85 24.21 -25.40 -0.49
CA THR A 85 23.88 -26.21 0.68
C THR A 85 25.09 -27.05 1.05
N ASN A 86 25.44 -27.08 2.32
CA ASN A 86 26.42 -28.02 2.86
C ASN A 86 25.67 -28.96 3.80
N PHE A 87 25.75 -30.26 3.56
CA PHE A 87 25.19 -31.30 4.42
C PHE A 87 26.30 -32.00 5.18
N ASN A 88 26.09 -32.20 6.49
CA ASN A 88 26.95 -33.03 7.31
C ASN A 88 26.11 -33.71 8.41
N ALA A 89 26.05 -35.05 8.36
CA ALA A 89 25.26 -35.89 9.27
C ALA A 89 25.76 -35.91 10.72
N TYR A 90 27.00 -35.45 10.97
CA TYR A 90 27.66 -35.49 12.28
C TYR A 90 27.65 -34.14 13.01
N ARG A 91 26.92 -33.14 12.52
CA ARG A 91 26.75 -31.83 13.17
C ARG A 91 25.28 -31.46 13.34
N THR A 92 25.01 -30.51 14.23
CA THR A 92 23.68 -29.89 14.38
C THR A 92 23.79 -28.36 14.28
N PRO A 93 23.07 -27.69 13.36
CA PRO A 93 22.18 -28.26 12.35
C PRO A 93 22.95 -28.99 11.23
N MET A 94 22.38 -30.09 10.74
CA MET A 94 22.99 -30.92 9.68
C MET A 94 23.18 -30.14 8.37
N TYR A 95 22.28 -29.20 8.09
CA TYR A 95 22.35 -28.33 6.92
C TYR A 95 22.83 -26.93 7.29
N ILE A 96 23.78 -26.41 6.50
CA ILE A 96 24.12 -25.00 6.46
C ILE A 96 23.86 -24.51 5.04
N TYR A 97 23.21 -23.35 4.94
CA TYR A 97 22.83 -22.74 3.66
C TYR A 97 23.59 -21.43 3.48
N GLY A 98 24.22 -21.26 2.32
CA GLY A 98 24.63 -19.95 1.86
C GLY A 98 23.43 -19.25 1.25
N LYS A 99 22.99 -18.14 1.85
CA LYS A 99 21.84 -17.36 1.36
C LYS A 99 22.31 -16.08 0.70
N LYS A 100 21.70 -15.72 -0.44
CA LYS A 100 21.72 -14.36 -0.96
C LYS A 100 20.38 -13.72 -0.58
N VAL A 101 20.46 -12.61 0.14
CA VAL A 101 19.27 -11.86 0.55
C VAL A 101 19.19 -10.59 -0.27
N GLU A 102 18.06 -10.38 -0.93
CA GLU A 102 17.73 -9.16 -1.66
C GLU A 102 16.48 -8.54 -1.04
N TRP A 103 16.40 -7.21 -1.07
CA TRP A 103 15.24 -6.48 -0.58
C TRP A 103 14.56 -5.80 -1.75
N LYS A 104 13.29 -6.10 -2.00
CA LYS A 104 12.52 -5.59 -3.14
C LYS A 104 11.48 -4.57 -2.68
N VAL A 105 11.35 -3.47 -3.41
CA VAL A 105 10.30 -2.45 -3.18
C VAL A 105 9.86 -1.89 -4.53
N ASN A 106 8.59 -2.03 -4.89
CA ASN A 106 8.02 -1.53 -6.16
C ASN A 106 8.90 -1.86 -7.39
N GLY A 107 9.33 -3.12 -7.51
CA GLY A 107 10.19 -3.60 -8.61
C GLY A 107 11.67 -3.21 -8.52
N ARG A 108 12.10 -2.42 -7.52
CA ARG A 108 13.51 -2.08 -7.29
C ARG A 108 14.16 -3.04 -6.32
N ILE A 109 15.44 -3.35 -6.54
CA ILE A 109 16.24 -4.23 -5.68
C ILE A 109 17.23 -3.39 -4.86
N PHE A 110 17.32 -3.69 -3.56
CA PHE A 110 18.18 -3.04 -2.59
C PHE A 110 19.09 -4.06 -1.91
N LYS A 111 20.33 -3.63 -1.64
CA LYS A 111 21.34 -4.46 -0.97
C LYS A 111 21.06 -4.67 0.52
N THR A 112 20.35 -3.75 1.17
CA THR A 112 20.10 -3.80 2.62
C THR A 112 18.67 -3.44 2.94
N LYS A 113 18.15 -4.01 4.04
CA LYS A 113 16.82 -3.70 4.58
C LYS A 113 16.65 -2.21 4.84
N LYS A 114 17.68 -1.56 5.40
CA LYS A 114 17.66 -0.14 5.76
C LYS A 114 17.38 0.75 4.55
N LEU A 115 18.04 0.50 3.42
CA LEU A 115 17.84 1.28 2.19
C LEU A 115 16.45 1.03 1.59
N ALA A 116 16.00 -0.22 1.58
CA ALA A 116 14.66 -0.56 1.12
C ALA A 116 13.58 0.12 1.97
N THR A 117 13.73 0.09 3.30
CA THR A 117 12.79 0.71 4.24
C THR A 117 12.75 2.21 4.06
N ALA A 118 13.90 2.89 4.01
CA ALA A 118 13.94 4.34 3.78
C ALA A 118 13.28 4.75 2.46
N PHE A 119 13.44 3.94 1.40
CA PHE A 119 12.76 4.19 0.13
C PHE A 119 11.24 3.99 0.23
N ALA A 120 10.79 2.93 0.91
CA ALA A 120 9.38 2.67 1.12
C ALA A 120 8.71 3.78 1.96
N ASP A 121 9.34 4.19 3.07
CA ASP A 121 8.86 5.25 3.94
C ASP A 121 8.73 6.58 3.18
N PHE A 122 9.75 6.94 2.39
CA PHE A 122 9.69 8.15 1.55
C PHE A 122 8.57 8.09 0.52
N THR A 123 8.41 6.94 -0.14
CA THR A 123 7.36 6.74 -1.15
C THR A 123 5.97 6.84 -0.52
N ASN A 124 5.75 6.14 0.58
CA ASN A 124 4.49 6.14 1.31
C ASN A 124 4.18 7.52 1.90
N SER A 125 5.18 8.25 2.41
CA SER A 125 5.00 9.62 2.88
C SER A 125 4.51 10.57 1.77
N ASN A 126 5.09 10.47 0.56
CA ASN A 126 4.63 11.26 -0.58
C ASN A 126 3.18 10.91 -0.98
N ILE A 127 2.81 9.63 -0.91
CA ILE A 127 1.44 9.18 -1.18
C ILE A 127 0.48 9.69 -0.12
N ALA A 128 0.88 9.71 1.15
CA ALA A 128 0.09 10.28 2.22
C ALA A 128 -0.22 11.75 1.92
N THR A 129 0.78 12.55 1.54
CA THR A 129 0.58 13.95 1.13
C THR A 129 -0.33 14.11 -0.09
N ILE A 130 -0.39 13.13 -1.00
CA ILE A 130 -1.34 13.14 -2.11
C ILE A 130 -2.76 12.92 -1.59
N ILE A 131 -2.97 11.91 -0.74
CA ILE A 131 -4.29 11.58 -0.15
C ILE A 131 -4.78 12.74 0.73
N GLU A 132 -3.90 13.38 1.49
CA GLU A 132 -4.23 14.52 2.35
C GLU A 132 -4.88 15.69 1.59
N LYS A 133 -4.59 15.87 0.29
CA LYS A 133 -5.23 16.91 -0.55
C LYS A 133 -6.71 16.64 -0.80
N PHE A 134 -7.17 15.41 -0.58
CA PHE A 134 -8.57 15.01 -0.73
C PHE A 134 -9.33 14.99 0.59
N ILE A 135 -8.63 15.12 1.72
CA ILE A 135 -9.21 15.13 3.05
C ILE A 135 -9.71 16.54 3.35
N ASP A 136 -10.98 16.64 3.73
CA ASP A 136 -11.55 17.89 4.20
C ASP A 136 -11.04 18.20 5.61
N ARG A 137 -10.25 19.27 5.72
CA ARG A 137 -9.75 19.80 6.98
C ARG A 137 -10.49 21.11 7.20
N ASP A 138 -11.67 21.01 7.84
CA ASP A 138 -12.40 22.17 8.37
C ASP A 138 -11.48 23.12 9.16
#